data_AF-A0A1F4EJQ7-F1
#
_entry.id   AF-A0A1F4EJQ7-F1
#
_cell.length_a   1.000
_cell.length_b   1.000
_cell.length_c   1.000
_cell.angle_alpha   90.00
_cell.angle_beta   90.00
_cell.angle_gamma   90.00
#
_symmetry.space_group_name_H-M   'P 1'
#
loop_
_entity.id
_entity.type
_entity.pdbx_description
1 polymer ?
#
loop_
_entity_poly.entity_id
_entity_poly.type
_entity_poly.pdbx_seq_one_letter_code
_entity_poly.pdbx_strand_id
1 'polypeptide(L)' 'MARSRKTKPFWERGYNGHVYWLGKAKLGKVTLQGAGAAPHRYTWEAGGRSGAADELPKAKQAVELAVAIANRQLDLFPQ' A
#
# COMPACT_ATOMS: atom_id res chain seq x y z
N MET A 1 30.23 0.80 -3.16
CA MET A 1 28.85 0.56 -3.62
C MET A 1 28.11 -0.26 -2.57
N ALA A 2 27.33 0.37 -1.69
CA ALA A 2 26.57 -0.35 -0.68
C ALA A 2 25.47 -1.15 -1.38
N ARG A 3 25.52 -2.49 -1.29
CA ARG A 3 24.41 -3.35 -1.69
C ARG A 3 23.23 -2.98 -0.82
N SER A 4 22.34 -2.12 -1.32
CA SER A 4 21.05 -1.88 -0.69
C SER A 4 20.37 -3.23 -0.60
N ARG A 5 20.39 -3.85 0.59
CA ARG A 5 19.62 -5.06 0.88
C ARG A 5 18.19 -4.66 0.58
N LYS A 6 17.70 -5.04 -0.61
CA LYS A 6 16.31 -4.86 -1.05
C LYS A 6 15.46 -5.38 0.09
N THR A 7 15.00 -4.46 0.94
CA THR A 7 14.29 -4.84 2.15
C THR A 7 13.02 -5.48 1.63
N LYS A 8 12.72 -6.71 2.04
CA LYS A 8 11.49 -7.34 1.57
C LYS A 8 10.33 -6.47 2.07
N PRO A 9 9.40 -6.06 1.19
CA PRO A 9 8.20 -5.42 1.66
C PRO A 9 7.49 -6.34 2.65
N PHE A 10 6.96 -5.79 3.74
CA PHE A 10 6.22 -6.57 4.73
C PHE A 10 4.91 -5.90 5.09
N TRP A 11 3.92 -6.73 5.38
CA TRP A 11 2.62 -6.30 5.88
C TRP A 11 2.65 -6.29 7.40
N GLU A 12 2.54 -5.10 7.97
CA GLU A 12 2.26 -4.91 9.38
C GLU A 12 0.74 -5.02 9.61
N ARG A 13 0.35 -5.81 10.61
CA ARG A 13 -1.05 -6.02 10.96
C ARG A 13 -1.39 -5.15 12.16
N GLY A 14 -2.24 -4.15 11.96
CA GLY A 14 -2.92 -3.42 13.02
C GLY A 14 -4.32 -3.98 13.27
N TYR A 15 -4.97 -3.45 14.32
CA TYR A 15 -6.29 -3.89 14.78
C TYR A 15 -7.41 -3.60 13.77
N ASN A 16 -7.42 -2.39 13.19
CA ASN A 16 -8.42 -1.95 12.19
C ASN A 16 -7.81 -1.62 10.83
N GLY A 17 -6.54 -1.99 10.61
CA GLY A 17 -5.87 -1.71 9.36
C GLY A 17 -4.51 -2.37 9.26
N HIS A 18 -4.10 -2.67 8.03
CA HIS A 18 -2.81 -3.25 7.69
C HIS A 18 -1.95 -2.20 7.01
N VAL A 19 -0.68 -2.12 7.33
CA VAL A 19 0.25 -1.18 6.70
C VAL A 19 1.31 -1.96 5.93
N TYR A 20 1.58 -1.55 4.70
CA TYR A 20 2.62 -2.13 3.87
C TYR A 20 3.88 -1.26 3.96
N TRP A 21 4.95 -1.86 4.45
CA TRP A 21 6.22 -1.21 4.73
C TRP A 21 7.34 -1.77 3.85
N LEU A 22 8.29 -0.92 3.48
CA LEU A 22 9.56 -1.28 2.85
C LEU A 22 10.71 -0.67 3.63
N GLY A 23 11.25 -1.44 4.57
CA GLY A 23 12.24 -0.93 5.52
C GLY A 23 11.63 0.16 6.40
N LYS A 24 12.02 1.42 6.19
CA LYS A 24 11.49 2.58 6.91
C LYS A 24 10.43 3.37 6.12
N ALA A 25 10.19 3.00 4.86
CA ALA A 25 9.25 3.69 3.99
C ALA A 25 7.86 3.05 4.07
N LYS A 26 6.84 3.86 4.35
CA LYS A 26 5.44 3.43 4.29
C LYS A 26 5.00 3.42 2.83
N LEU A 27 4.74 2.24 2.28
CA LEU A 27 4.37 2.07 0.88
C LEU A 27 2.85 2.15 0.67
N GLY A 28 2.09 1.64 1.63
CA GLY A 28 0.64 1.70 1.59
C GLY A 28 0.00 1.31 2.91
N LYS A 29 -1.31 1.46 3.00
CA LYS A 29 -2.14 1.01 4.12
C LYS A 29 -3.49 0.55 3.60
N VAL A 30 -4.08 -0.38 4.32
CA VAL A 30 -5.45 -0.87 4.15
C VAL A 30 -6.15 -0.62 5.47
N THR A 31 -7.27 0.09 5.46
CA THR A 31 -8.06 0.38 6.64
C THR A 31 -9.43 -0.26 6.46
N LEU A 32 -9.82 -1.09 7.42
CA LEU A 32 -11.16 -1.65 7.49
C LEU A 32 -12.11 -0.54 7.93
N GLN A 33 -13.10 -0.23 7.10
CA GLN A 33 -14.18 0.68 7.48
C GLN A 33 -15.17 -0.07 8.36
N GLY A 34 -15.49 0.52 9.52
CA GLY A 34 -16.45 -0.03 10.46
C GLY A 34 -17.85 -0.15 9.86
N ALA A 35 -18.60 -1.15 10.32
CA ALA A 35 -19.97 -1.43 9.90
C ALA A 35 -20.87 -0.21 10.12
N GLY A 36 -21.06 0.59 9.08
CA GLY A 36 -21.87 1.82 9.14
C GLY A 36 -21.43 2.92 8.18
N ALA A 37 -20.21 2.90 7.66
CA ALA A 37 -19.65 4.04 6.91
C ALA A 37 -19.58 3.89 5.38
N ALA A 38 -19.59 2.68 4.80
CA ALA A 38 -19.44 2.52 3.35
C ALA A 38 -19.93 1.16 2.82
N PRO A 39 -20.36 1.08 1.54
CA PRO A 39 -20.61 -0.19 0.85
C PRO A 39 -19.35 -1.06 0.73
N HIS A 40 -18.16 -0.45 0.76
CA HIS A 40 -16.87 -1.15 0.65
C HIS A 40 -16.22 -1.32 2.02
N ARG A 41 -16.00 -2.58 2.43
CA ARG A 41 -15.45 -2.95 3.75
C ARG A 41 -14.01 -2.49 3.96
N TYR A 42 -13.19 -2.43 2.91
CA TYR A 42 -11.76 -2.14 3.01
C TYR A 42 -11.38 -0.95 2.15
N THR A 43 -10.89 0.11 2.76
CA THR A 43 -10.26 1.22 2.07
C THR A 43 -8.75 1.00 2.03
N TRP A 44 -8.07 1.46 0.99
CA TRP A 44 -6.64 1.31 0.86
C TRP A 44 -6.00 2.53 0.20
N GLU A 45 -4.77 2.81 0.57
CA GLU A 45 -3.99 3.95 0.09
C GLU A 45 -2.55 3.52 -0.13
N ALA A 46 -1.99 3.77 -1.31
CA ALA A 46 -0.66 3.33 -1.69
C ALA A 46 -0.11 4.14 -2.87
N GLY A 47 1.17 4.50 -2.84
CA GLY A 47 1.84 5.12 -3.99
C GLY A 47 1.16 6.39 -4.53
N GLY A 48 0.55 7.20 -3.66
CA GLY A 48 -0.21 8.40 -4.06
C GLY A 48 -1.62 8.13 -4.60
N ARG A 49 -2.08 6.88 -4.58
CA ARG A 49 -3.43 6.47 -4.99
C ARG A 49 -4.21 5.94 -3.79
N SER A 50 -5.52 6.07 -3.84
CA SER A 50 -6.43 5.53 -2.85
C SER A 50 -7.60 4.84 -3.54
N GLY A 51 -8.13 3.80 -2.92
CA GLY A 51 -9.28 3.05 -3.43
C GLY A 51 -10.03 2.35 -2.31
N ALA A 52 -11.12 1.70 -2.70
CA ALA A 52 -11.88 0.84 -1.80
C ALA A 52 -12.11 -0.51 -2.47
N ALA A 53 -12.23 -1.55 -1.65
CA ALA A 53 -12.48 -2.92 -2.06
C ALA A 53 -13.37 -3.60 -1.03
N ASP A 54 -14.18 -4.55 -1.50
CA ASP A 54 -15.08 -5.31 -0.63
C ASP A 54 -14.34 -6.43 0.13
N GLU A 55 -13.18 -6.83 -0.37
CA GLU A 55 -12.38 -7.94 0.13
C GLU A 55 -10.96 -7.51 0.51
N LEU A 56 -10.48 -7.98 1.67
CA LEU A 56 -9.10 -7.78 2.13
C LEU A 56 -8.02 -8.20 1.11
N PRO A 57 -8.09 -9.39 0.46
CA PRO A 57 -7.09 -9.79 -0.52
C PRO A 57 -7.04 -8.86 -1.74
N LYS A 58 -8.20 -8.38 -2.23
CA LYS A 58 -8.25 -7.38 -3.31
C LYS A 58 -7.62 -6.06 -2.90
N ALA A 59 -7.91 -5.58 -1.69
CA ALA A 59 -7.29 -4.36 -1.16
C ALA A 59 -5.76 -4.49 -1.08
N LYS A 60 -5.24 -5.63 -0.62
CA LYS A 60 -3.79 -5.89 -0.57
C LYS A 60 -3.16 -5.92 -1.96
N GLN A 61 -3.74 -6.64 -2.91
CA GLN A 61 -3.26 -6.68 -4.30
C GLN A 61 -3.25 -5.29 -4.94
N ALA A 62 -4.29 -4.49 -4.69
CA ALA A 62 -4.37 -3.14 -5.21
C ALA A 62 -3.30 -2.21 -4.62
N VAL A 63 -2.99 -2.35 -3.32
CA VAL A 63 -1.84 -1.68 -2.69
C VAL A 63 -0.53 -2.11 -3.33
N GLU A 64 -0.30 -3.41 -3.50
CA GLU A 64 0.93 -3.92 -4.12
C GLU A 64 1.09 -3.41 -5.56
N LEU A 65 0.01 -3.40 -6.34
CA LEU A 65 0.00 -2.87 -7.70
C LEU A 65 0.27 -1.36 -7.72
N ALA A 66 -0.40 -0.58 -6.86
CA ALA A 66 -0.21 0.86 -6.77
C ALA A 66 1.22 1.22 -6.35
N VAL A 67 1.80 0.45 -5.42
CA VAL A 67 3.22 0.56 -5.06
C VAL A 67 4.13 0.21 -6.22
N ALA A 68 3.86 -0.89 -6.92
CA ALA A 68 4.67 -1.29 -8.07
C ALA A 68 4.66 -0.22 -9.17
N ILE A 69 3.49 0.40 -9.41
CA ILE A 69 3.35 1.52 -10.35
C ILE A 69 4.07 2.76 -9.85
N ALA A 70 3.93 3.12 -8.57
CA ALA A 70 4.56 4.31 -7.98
C ALA A 70 6.08 4.16 -7.83
N ASN A 71 6.59 2.96 -7.56
CA ASN A 71 8.03 2.69 -7.56
C ASN A 71 8.60 2.70 -8.98
N ARG A 72 7.77 2.40 -9.98
CA ARG A 72 8.08 2.60 -11.40
C ARG A 72 7.78 4.04 -11.85
N GLN A 73 7.59 4.98 -10.92
CA GLN A 73 7.50 6.40 -11.28
C GLN A 73 8.80 6.77 -11.97
N LEU A 74 8.66 6.97 -13.28
CA LEU A 74 9.71 7.34 -14.20
C LEU A 74 10.43 8.58 -13.66
N ASP A 75 11.76 8.61 -13.77
CA ASP A 75 12.55 9.83 -13.63
C ASP A 75 12.00 10.86 -14.61
N LEU A 76 11.07 11.71 -14.15
CA LEU A 76 10.43 12.72 -14.99
C LEU A 76 11.31 13.97 -15.14
N PHE A 77 12.49 14.01 -14.50
CA PHE A 77 13.43 15.12 -14.63
C PHE A 77 14.87 14.61 -14.68
N PRO A 78 15.50 14.53 -15.88
CA PRO A 78 16.95 14.52 -15.94
C PRO A 78 17.46 15.90 -15.47
N GLN A 79 18.27 15.92 -14.42
CA GLN A 79 19.13 17.07 -14.09
C GLN A 79 20.59 16.67 -14.22
#